data_AF-A0A8H6MMP5-F1
#
_entry.id   AF-A0A8H6MMP5-F1
#
_cell.length_a   1.000
_cell.length_b   1.000
_cell.length_c   1.000
_cell.angle_alpha   90.00
_cell.angle_beta   90.00
_cell.angle_gamma   90.00
#
_symmetry.space_group_name_H-M   'P 1'
#
loop_
_entity.id
_entity.type
_entity.pdbx_description
1 polymer ?
#
loop_
_entity_poly.entity_id
_entity_poly.type
_entity_poly.pdbx_seq_one_letter_code
_entity_poly.pdbx_strand_id
1 'polypeptide(L)'
;MVQTRYAQCYDARDKVYGLLGITDDTHRAAVKVSYADDFPKSRLYHSIVVHHLSLDSRSWSLTEVLCSVDHDSPELPSWVPDFSKPRQTVAFGYATSSQGIYKAHGRFEPVMLKIDAVVDSQNDKELHVRGFFFDTVVKLSDVFEEPDITYVNPSTENQTLLRVWEFVKQMEIYPGSHTLFSAFWQTLVAGKDGLGRLKCPETFAEIASLLLDASTGLEPSLSEQTYTPRQKRPPGRGRLELSKLEKRKSKSPGEVFQDFQTAMKNALKNRKLAITKNGHLGLFPAYTEIGDSVYVFDGCNVPFTLRKVEEGRFRLVGECYVCGIMDGETVEPDTCLKDLVLV
;
A
#
# COMPACT_ATOMS: atom_id res chain seq x y z
N MET A 1 10.71 2.45 -15.46
CA MET A 1 9.70 3.53 -15.49
C MET A 1 9.31 4.03 -14.10
N VAL A 2 8.82 3.16 -13.19
CA VAL A 2 8.39 3.57 -11.84
C VAL A 2 9.50 4.29 -11.07
N GLN A 3 10.71 3.73 -11.07
CA GLN A 3 11.86 4.30 -10.36
C GLN A 3 12.29 5.67 -10.89
N THR A 4 12.05 5.99 -12.16
CA THR A 4 12.50 7.24 -12.79
C THR A 4 11.41 8.31 -12.83
N ARG A 5 10.22 8.02 -12.29
CA ARG A 5 9.05 8.92 -12.31
C ARG A 5 9.32 10.28 -11.63
N TYR A 6 10.25 10.35 -10.67
CA TYR A 6 10.61 11.59 -9.98
C TYR A 6 11.43 12.58 -10.84
N ALA A 7 12.09 12.11 -11.91
CA ALA A 7 12.99 12.94 -12.71
C ALA A 7 12.22 14.03 -13.48
N GLN A 8 12.64 15.29 -13.40
CA GLN A 8 11.96 16.39 -14.10
C GLN A 8 12.17 16.31 -15.61
N CYS A 9 11.16 16.67 -16.40
CA CYS A 9 11.22 16.74 -17.85
C CYS A 9 10.36 17.89 -18.38
N TYR A 10 10.69 18.42 -19.55
CA TYR A 10 9.91 19.49 -20.19
C TYR A 10 8.64 18.94 -20.82
N ASP A 11 8.75 17.87 -21.62
CA ASP A 11 7.60 17.15 -22.17
C ASP A 11 7.34 15.90 -21.32
N ALA A 12 6.07 15.66 -20.95
CA ALA A 12 5.70 14.50 -20.16
C ALA A 12 6.00 13.16 -20.88
N ARG A 13 6.04 13.15 -22.21
CA ARG A 13 6.39 11.96 -23.01
C ARG A 13 7.83 11.50 -22.80
N ASP A 14 8.73 12.42 -22.38
CA ASP A 14 10.14 12.12 -22.11
C ASP A 14 10.34 11.18 -20.91
N LYS A 15 9.32 11.04 -20.05
CA LYS A 15 9.29 10.00 -19.00
C LYS A 15 9.44 8.60 -19.58
N VAL A 16 9.00 8.41 -20.82
CA VAL A 16 9.12 7.17 -21.59
C VAL A 16 10.30 7.27 -22.55
N TYR A 17 10.34 8.32 -23.38
CA TYR A 17 11.32 8.43 -24.45
C TYR A 17 12.77 8.47 -23.94
N GLY A 18 13.01 9.12 -22.80
CA GLY A 18 14.32 9.15 -22.17
C GLY A 18 14.83 7.78 -21.70
N LEU A 19 13.96 6.78 -21.56
CA LEU A 19 14.33 5.43 -21.13
C LEU A 19 14.58 4.47 -22.29
N LEU A 20 14.28 4.86 -23.53
CA LEU A 20 14.43 3.97 -24.69
C LEU A 20 15.87 3.49 -24.87
N GLY A 21 16.86 4.32 -24.51
CA GLY A 21 18.28 3.97 -24.59
C GLY A 21 18.73 2.86 -23.62
N ILE A 22 17.96 2.56 -22.58
CA ILE A 22 18.25 1.50 -21.59
C ILE A 22 17.19 0.38 -21.57
N THR A 23 16.17 0.48 -22.43
CA THR A 23 15.11 -0.52 -22.60
C THR A 23 15.59 -1.59 -23.57
N ASP A 24 15.20 -2.85 -23.38
CA ASP A 24 15.50 -3.94 -24.31
C ASP A 24 14.83 -3.73 -25.68
N ASP A 25 15.35 -4.41 -26.71
CA ASP A 25 14.92 -4.17 -28.10
C ASP A 25 13.45 -4.53 -28.34
N THR A 26 12.89 -5.49 -27.62
CA THR A 26 11.48 -5.92 -27.76
C THR A 26 10.55 -4.77 -27.37
N HIS A 27 10.71 -4.24 -26.16
CA HIS A 27 9.89 -3.12 -25.68
C HIS A 27 10.23 -1.80 -26.41
N ARG A 28 11.50 -1.60 -26.79
CA ARG A 28 11.92 -0.41 -27.55
C ARG A 28 11.26 -0.34 -28.91
N ALA A 29 11.18 -1.45 -29.65
CA ALA A 29 10.58 -1.49 -30.98
C ALA A 29 9.09 -1.16 -31.00
N ALA A 30 8.40 -1.34 -29.87
CA ALA A 30 6.98 -1.01 -29.73
C ALA A 30 6.70 0.49 -29.58
N VAL A 31 7.70 1.29 -29.21
CA VAL A 31 7.54 2.72 -28.98
C VAL A 31 8.00 3.52 -30.20
N LYS A 32 7.05 4.15 -30.89
CA LYS A 32 7.34 5.17 -31.91
C LYS A 32 7.40 6.55 -31.26
N VAL A 33 8.55 7.21 -31.36
CA VAL A 33 8.73 8.56 -30.84
C VAL A 33 7.95 9.56 -31.70
N SER A 34 7.06 10.33 -31.07
CA SER A 34 6.30 11.40 -31.72
C SER A 34 6.03 12.51 -30.72
N TYR A 35 6.26 13.75 -31.16
CA TYR A 35 5.91 14.96 -30.39
C TYR A 35 4.72 15.71 -30.99
N ALA A 36 4.01 15.12 -31.95
CA ALA A 36 2.86 15.73 -32.60
C ALA A 36 1.73 16.06 -31.59
N ASP A 37 0.96 17.11 -31.89
CA ASP A 37 -0.10 17.62 -31.00
C ASP A 37 -1.28 16.63 -30.88
N ASP A 38 -1.51 15.80 -31.89
CA ASP A 38 -2.53 14.74 -31.92
C ASP A 38 -2.09 13.44 -31.21
N PHE A 39 -0.87 13.42 -30.67
CA PHE A 39 -0.32 12.30 -29.92
C PHE A 39 -0.05 12.69 -28.46
N PRO A 40 -1.10 12.75 -27.62
CA PRO A 40 -0.96 13.15 -26.23
C PRO A 40 -0.24 12.10 -25.40
N LYS A 41 0.35 12.53 -24.27
CA LYS A 41 1.02 11.64 -23.29
C LYS A 41 0.14 10.48 -22.83
N SER A 42 -1.17 10.69 -22.71
CA SER A 42 -2.12 9.67 -22.26
C SER A 42 -2.17 8.49 -23.23
N ARG A 43 -2.17 8.77 -24.54
CA ARG A 43 -2.10 7.75 -25.59
C ARG A 43 -0.79 6.98 -25.54
N LEU A 44 0.33 7.67 -25.31
CA LEU A 44 1.63 7.02 -25.16
C LEU A 44 1.64 6.07 -23.95
N TYR A 45 1.24 6.55 -22.77
CA TYR A 45 1.24 5.76 -21.54
C TYR A 45 0.29 4.56 -21.61
N HIS A 46 -0.87 4.74 -22.21
CA HIS A 46 -1.79 3.63 -22.48
C HIS A 46 -1.15 2.59 -23.41
N SER A 47 -0.62 3.01 -24.56
CA SER A 47 -0.07 2.07 -25.54
C SER A 47 1.07 1.20 -25.01
N ILE A 48 1.96 1.76 -24.18
CA ILE A 48 3.06 0.99 -23.58
C ILE A 48 2.59 0.00 -22.51
N VAL A 49 1.53 0.32 -21.77
CA VAL A 49 0.97 -0.58 -20.75
C VAL A 49 0.22 -1.71 -21.42
N VAL A 50 -0.59 -1.43 -22.44
CA VAL A 50 -1.25 -2.46 -23.27
C VAL A 50 -0.20 -3.38 -23.87
N HIS A 51 0.86 -2.81 -24.45
CA HIS A 51 1.96 -3.59 -25.00
C HIS A 51 2.60 -4.52 -23.95
N HIS A 52 2.92 -3.98 -22.78
CA HIS A 52 3.51 -4.74 -21.67
C HIS A 52 2.60 -5.90 -21.22
N LEU A 53 1.31 -5.63 -21.00
CA LEU A 53 0.33 -6.67 -20.63
C LEU A 53 0.11 -7.71 -21.74
N SER A 54 0.28 -7.34 -23.01
CA SER A 54 0.08 -8.23 -24.16
C SER A 54 1.27 -9.15 -24.45
N LEU A 55 2.50 -8.72 -24.13
CA LEU A 55 3.72 -9.49 -24.37
C LEU A 55 4.15 -10.32 -23.18
N ASP A 56 3.88 -9.82 -21.98
CA ASP A 56 4.54 -10.32 -20.79
C ASP A 56 3.77 -11.48 -20.17
N SER A 57 4.15 -12.69 -20.58
CA SER A 57 3.69 -13.96 -20.00
C SER A 57 4.38 -14.30 -18.66
N ARG A 58 5.10 -13.33 -18.05
CA ARG A 58 5.57 -13.44 -16.67
C ARG A 58 4.39 -13.35 -15.70
N SER A 59 4.47 -14.10 -14.62
CA SER A 59 3.41 -14.27 -13.63
C SER A 59 3.05 -13.03 -12.79
N TRP A 60 3.71 -11.89 -13.00
CA TRP A 60 3.63 -10.71 -12.10
C TRP A 60 3.38 -9.38 -12.84
N SER A 61 3.16 -9.42 -14.16
CA SER A 61 2.95 -8.23 -14.99
C SER A 61 1.74 -7.40 -14.52
N LEU A 62 0.64 -8.06 -14.13
CA LEU A 62 -0.54 -7.36 -13.60
C LEU A 62 -0.21 -6.59 -12.32
N THR A 63 0.42 -7.24 -11.34
CA THR A 63 0.82 -6.61 -10.07
C THR A 63 1.75 -5.42 -10.32
N GLU A 64 2.73 -5.55 -11.22
CA GLU A 64 3.64 -4.44 -11.56
C GLU A 64 2.89 -3.22 -12.09
N VAL A 65 1.92 -3.43 -13.00
CA VAL A 65 1.14 -2.36 -13.61
C VAL A 65 0.21 -1.71 -12.60
N LEU A 66 -0.63 -2.48 -11.90
CA LEU A 66 -1.64 -1.93 -10.99
C LEU A 66 -0.98 -1.24 -9.78
N CYS A 67 0.11 -1.82 -9.23
CA CYS A 67 0.89 -1.18 -8.19
C CYS A 67 1.71 0.02 -8.68
N SER A 68 1.64 0.39 -9.97
CA SER A 68 2.24 1.63 -10.50
C SER A 68 1.22 2.77 -10.62
N VAL A 69 -0.07 2.49 -10.50
CA VAL A 69 -1.15 3.49 -10.50
C VAL A 69 -1.13 4.25 -9.19
N ASP A 70 -1.21 5.58 -9.28
CA ASP A 70 -1.16 6.50 -8.13
C ASP A 70 -1.75 7.87 -8.52
N HIS A 71 -2.96 7.85 -9.12
CA HIS A 71 -3.69 9.05 -9.57
C HIS A 71 -5.18 8.78 -9.70
N ASP A 72 -5.97 9.85 -9.77
CA ASP A 72 -7.40 9.86 -10.06
C ASP A 72 -7.72 10.39 -11.47
N SER A 73 -6.71 10.53 -12.33
CA SER A 73 -6.81 11.18 -13.65
C SER A 73 -8.02 10.70 -14.48
N PRO A 74 -8.80 11.64 -15.06
CA PRO A 74 -9.88 11.30 -16.00
C PRO A 74 -9.38 11.07 -17.43
N GLU A 75 -8.13 11.42 -17.75
CA GLU A 75 -7.57 11.34 -19.12
C GLU A 75 -7.12 9.92 -19.50
N LEU A 76 -6.96 9.04 -18.52
CA LEU A 76 -6.43 7.69 -18.66
C LEU A 76 -7.45 6.68 -18.13
N PRO A 77 -7.54 5.47 -18.71
CA PRO A 77 -8.17 4.35 -18.03
C PRO A 77 -7.57 4.17 -16.65
N SER A 78 -8.39 3.84 -15.65
CA SER A 78 -7.95 3.86 -14.24
C SER A 78 -6.80 2.90 -13.92
N TRP A 79 -6.61 1.85 -14.73
CA TRP A 79 -5.54 0.86 -14.60
C TRP A 79 -4.23 1.26 -15.31
N VAL A 80 -4.21 2.38 -16.05
CA VAL A 80 -3.01 2.88 -16.74
C VAL A 80 -2.30 3.91 -15.87
N PRO A 81 -1.03 3.69 -15.47
CA PRO A 81 -0.30 4.65 -14.66
C PRO A 81 0.02 5.98 -15.38
N ASP A 82 -0.28 7.10 -14.75
CA ASP A 82 0.19 8.44 -15.17
C ASP A 82 1.66 8.66 -14.80
N PHE A 83 2.57 8.53 -15.77
CA PHE A 83 4.00 8.76 -15.55
C PHE A 83 4.42 10.23 -15.49
N SER A 84 3.52 11.16 -15.78
CA SER A 84 3.84 12.59 -15.83
C SER A 84 3.98 13.21 -14.44
N LYS A 85 3.30 12.64 -13.44
CA LYS A 85 3.33 13.10 -12.04
C LYS A 85 4.28 12.23 -11.21
N PRO A 86 4.98 12.79 -10.20
CA PRO A 86 5.69 11.98 -9.21
C PRO A 86 4.71 11.10 -8.44
N ARG A 87 5.19 9.96 -7.91
CA ARG A 87 4.36 9.17 -6.98
C ARG A 87 4.09 9.99 -5.71
N GLN A 88 2.87 9.92 -5.24
CA GLN A 88 2.44 10.46 -3.96
C GLN A 88 2.64 9.43 -2.85
N THR A 89 2.50 8.14 -3.16
CA THR A 89 2.57 7.05 -2.18
C THR A 89 3.77 6.10 -2.43
N VAL A 90 4.30 5.50 -1.36
CA VAL A 90 5.31 4.43 -1.45
C VAL A 90 4.61 3.10 -1.72
N ALA A 91 4.93 2.42 -2.80
CA ALA A 91 4.15 1.25 -3.20
C ALA A 91 4.16 0.09 -2.20
N PHE A 92 3.03 -0.62 -2.09
CA PHE A 92 2.91 -1.81 -1.23
C PHE A 92 3.37 -3.07 -1.96
N GLY A 93 2.85 -3.35 -3.15
CA GLY A 93 3.11 -4.59 -3.89
C GLY A 93 4.42 -4.59 -4.69
N TYR A 94 5.00 -3.42 -4.95
CA TYR A 94 6.27 -3.29 -5.68
C TYR A 94 7.46 -3.53 -4.75
N ALA A 95 8.18 -4.65 -4.95
CA ALA A 95 9.46 -4.92 -4.29
C ALA A 95 10.53 -5.21 -5.35
N THR A 96 11.72 -4.63 -5.20
CA THR A 96 12.90 -4.99 -6.02
C THR A 96 13.52 -6.33 -5.61
N SER A 97 12.89 -7.05 -4.68
CA SER A 97 13.26 -8.41 -4.25
C SER A 97 12.32 -9.44 -4.87
N SER A 98 12.87 -10.62 -5.19
CA SER A 98 12.18 -11.73 -5.87
C SER A 98 11.03 -12.38 -5.08
N GLN A 99 10.81 -12.00 -3.83
CA GLN A 99 9.66 -12.41 -3.03
C GLN A 99 8.99 -11.15 -2.48
N GLY A 100 7.71 -10.98 -2.79
CA GLY A 100 6.86 -9.97 -2.16
C GLY A 100 6.67 -10.29 -0.68
N ILE A 101 6.60 -9.24 0.15
CA ILE A 101 6.36 -9.37 1.61
C ILE A 101 4.96 -9.90 1.89
N TYR A 102 4.01 -9.50 1.04
CA TYR A 102 2.61 -9.85 1.13
C TYR A 102 2.26 -10.98 0.17
N LYS A 103 1.18 -11.69 0.49
CA LYS A 103 0.61 -12.82 -0.24
C LYS A 103 -0.92 -12.76 -0.21
N ALA A 104 -1.51 -11.59 -0.44
CA ALA A 104 -2.96 -11.41 -0.36
C ALA A 104 -3.75 -12.38 -1.26
N HIS A 105 -3.18 -12.78 -2.41
CA HIS A 105 -3.74 -13.80 -3.30
C HIS A 105 -3.96 -15.18 -2.63
N GLY A 106 -3.31 -15.47 -1.50
CA GLY A 106 -3.37 -16.76 -0.81
C GLY A 106 -3.08 -17.90 -1.78
N ARG A 107 -4.00 -18.87 -1.88
CA ARG A 107 -3.87 -20.04 -2.78
C ARG A 107 -3.85 -19.70 -4.28
N PHE A 108 -4.25 -18.49 -4.68
CA PHE A 108 -4.21 -18.02 -6.07
C PHE A 108 -2.84 -17.45 -6.43
N GLU A 109 -1.76 -18.14 -6.00
CA GLU A 109 -0.40 -17.68 -6.22
C GLU A 109 -0.12 -17.47 -7.72
N PRO A 110 0.67 -16.44 -8.06
CA PRO A 110 0.99 -16.15 -9.46
C PRO A 110 1.73 -17.32 -10.12
N VAL A 111 1.24 -17.76 -11.30
CA VAL A 111 1.79 -18.89 -12.06
C VAL A 111 2.40 -18.39 -13.36
N MET A 112 3.61 -18.86 -13.71
CA MET A 112 4.24 -18.51 -14.99
C MET A 112 3.36 -18.88 -16.19
N LEU A 113 3.36 -18.03 -17.22
CA LEU A 113 2.59 -18.21 -18.45
C LEU A 113 1.06 -18.22 -18.29
N LYS A 114 0.57 -17.91 -17.09
CA LYS A 114 -0.86 -17.72 -16.85
C LYS A 114 -1.26 -16.30 -17.24
N ILE A 115 -2.38 -16.18 -17.94
CA ILE A 115 -2.96 -14.89 -18.31
C ILE A 115 -3.89 -14.48 -17.18
N ASP A 116 -3.44 -13.53 -16.35
CA ASP A 116 -4.20 -13.01 -15.22
C ASP A 116 -4.96 -11.72 -15.58
N ALA A 117 -4.68 -11.13 -16.75
CA ALA A 117 -5.39 -9.98 -17.29
C ALA A 117 -5.41 -9.95 -18.83
N VAL A 118 -6.50 -9.46 -19.40
CA VAL A 118 -6.70 -9.33 -20.85
C VAL A 118 -7.23 -7.95 -21.18
N VAL A 119 -6.51 -7.21 -22.03
CA VAL A 119 -7.02 -5.95 -22.59
C VAL A 119 -8.05 -6.28 -23.66
N ASP A 120 -9.22 -5.65 -23.61
CA ASP A 120 -10.30 -5.90 -24.55
C ASP A 120 -9.90 -5.49 -25.98
N SER A 121 -10.07 -6.41 -26.93
CA SER A 121 -9.68 -6.21 -28.34
C SER A 121 -10.56 -5.21 -29.10
N GLN A 122 -11.79 -4.98 -28.64
CA GLN A 122 -12.74 -4.04 -29.23
C GLN A 122 -12.70 -2.67 -28.53
N ASN A 123 -12.37 -2.67 -27.24
CA ASN A 123 -12.20 -1.45 -26.46
C ASN A 123 -10.94 -1.52 -25.59
N ASP A 124 -9.80 -1.08 -26.12
CA ASP A 124 -8.49 -1.16 -25.45
C ASP A 124 -8.37 -0.36 -24.14
N LYS A 125 -9.42 0.37 -23.74
CA LYS A 125 -9.55 1.03 -22.44
C LYS A 125 -10.06 0.10 -21.34
N GLU A 126 -10.54 -1.08 -21.69
CA GLU A 126 -11.07 -2.06 -20.75
C GLU A 126 -10.04 -3.16 -20.48
N LEU A 127 -9.75 -3.39 -19.20
CA LEU A 127 -8.90 -4.47 -18.75
C LEU A 127 -9.73 -5.49 -17.98
N HIS A 128 -9.87 -6.68 -18.57
CA HIS A 128 -10.53 -7.82 -17.94
C HIS A 128 -9.55 -8.50 -16.99
N VAL A 129 -9.92 -8.61 -15.73
CA VAL A 129 -9.13 -9.24 -14.67
C VAL A 129 -10.02 -10.20 -13.88
N ARG A 130 -9.39 -11.10 -13.12
CA ARG A 130 -10.11 -11.95 -12.17
C ARG A 130 -9.74 -11.59 -10.75
N GLY A 131 -10.72 -11.59 -9.86
CA GLY A 131 -10.51 -11.30 -8.45
C GLY A 131 -11.66 -11.74 -7.58
N PHE A 132 -11.46 -11.72 -6.27
CA PHE A 132 -12.53 -11.92 -5.30
C PHE A 132 -12.78 -10.63 -4.50
N PHE A 133 -14.06 -10.39 -4.23
CA PHE A 133 -14.49 -9.31 -3.35
C PHE A 133 -14.13 -9.69 -1.91
N PHE A 134 -13.48 -8.77 -1.20
CA PHE A 134 -13.19 -8.92 0.22
C PHE A 134 -14.21 -8.17 1.09
N ASP A 135 -14.26 -6.84 0.96
CA ASP A 135 -15.09 -6.00 1.84
C ASP A 135 -15.35 -4.61 1.23
N THR A 136 -16.11 -3.76 1.92
CA THR A 136 -16.44 -2.39 1.52
C THR A 136 -15.95 -1.39 2.56
N VAL A 137 -15.40 -0.26 2.12
CA VAL A 137 -14.99 0.85 2.99
C VAL A 137 -16.23 1.55 3.56
N VAL A 138 -16.32 1.67 4.88
CA VAL A 138 -17.46 2.33 5.56
C VAL A 138 -17.06 3.56 6.37
N LYS A 139 -15.77 3.75 6.63
CA LYS A 139 -15.26 4.90 7.38
C LYS A 139 -13.87 5.28 6.91
N LEU A 140 -13.57 6.58 6.88
CA LEU A 140 -12.30 7.15 6.44
C LEU A 140 -11.79 8.22 7.41
N SER A 141 -10.46 8.34 7.53
CA SER A 141 -9.80 9.53 8.08
C SER A 141 -9.54 10.57 6.99
N ASP A 142 -9.00 11.74 7.37
CA ASP A 142 -8.34 12.59 6.39
C ASP A 142 -6.99 12.01 5.96
N VAL A 143 -6.38 12.65 4.96
CA VAL A 143 -5.08 12.26 4.41
C VAL A 143 -3.95 12.63 5.38
N PHE A 144 -2.93 11.77 5.45
CA PHE A 144 -1.68 12.04 6.15
C PHE A 144 -0.60 12.50 5.17
N GLU A 145 -0.44 13.81 5.00
CA GLU A 145 0.52 14.38 4.02
C GLU A 145 1.98 14.25 4.48
N GLU A 146 2.24 14.64 5.74
CA GLU A 146 3.57 14.61 6.37
C GLU A 146 3.52 13.89 7.72
N PRO A 147 3.27 12.57 7.71
CA PRO A 147 3.21 11.79 8.95
C PRO A 147 4.58 11.80 9.66
N ASP A 148 4.56 11.96 10.98
CA ASP A 148 5.76 11.80 11.81
C ASP A 148 5.41 11.37 13.23
N ILE A 149 6.40 10.80 13.92
CA ILE A 149 6.40 10.46 15.33
C ILE A 149 7.73 10.81 15.97
N THR A 150 7.68 11.16 17.24
CA THR A 150 8.83 11.55 18.04
C THR A 150 8.72 10.98 19.45
N TYR A 151 9.87 10.69 20.06
CA TYR A 151 9.96 10.39 21.49
C TYR A 151 10.19 11.65 22.34
N VAL A 152 10.44 12.79 21.70
CA VAL A 152 10.60 14.11 22.32
C VAL A 152 9.22 14.75 22.42
N ASN A 153 8.80 15.11 23.63
CA ASN A 153 7.47 15.70 23.91
C ASN A 153 6.29 14.97 23.22
N PRO A 154 6.17 13.63 23.36
CA PRO A 154 5.22 12.84 22.59
C PRO A 154 3.76 13.28 22.80
N SER A 155 3.40 13.78 23.98
CA SER A 155 2.05 14.25 24.29
C SER A 155 1.61 15.49 23.51
N THR A 156 2.54 16.27 22.96
CA THR A 156 2.24 17.49 22.20
C THR A 156 2.61 17.39 20.73
N GLU A 157 3.65 16.61 20.40
CA GLU A 157 4.23 16.56 19.05
C GLU A 157 3.76 15.36 18.22
N ASN A 158 3.21 14.29 18.83
CA ASN A 158 2.76 13.09 18.09
C ASN A 158 1.33 13.22 17.53
N GLN A 159 1.03 14.31 16.83
CA GLN A 159 -0.30 14.55 16.25
C GLN A 159 -0.73 13.46 15.26
N THR A 160 0.23 12.90 14.49
CA THR A 160 -0.06 11.77 13.60
C THR A 160 -0.55 10.56 14.39
N LEU A 161 0.22 10.13 15.40
CA LEU A 161 -0.13 8.97 16.21
C LEU A 161 -1.46 9.17 16.96
N LEU A 162 -1.70 10.37 17.50
CA LEU A 162 -2.95 10.71 18.18
C LEU A 162 -4.15 10.67 17.24
N ARG A 163 -4.02 11.12 15.99
CA ARG A 163 -5.09 11.02 14.97
C ARG A 163 -5.38 9.56 14.60
N VAL A 164 -4.35 8.73 14.45
CA VAL A 164 -4.53 7.28 14.20
C VAL A 164 -5.22 6.64 15.42
N TRP A 165 -4.77 6.93 16.63
CA TRP A 165 -5.38 6.42 17.87
C TRP A 165 -6.85 6.85 18.01
N GLU A 166 -7.17 8.12 17.80
CA GLU A 166 -8.55 8.64 17.86
C GLU A 166 -9.46 7.93 16.85
N PHE A 167 -8.92 7.58 15.68
CA PHE A 167 -9.66 6.86 14.65
C PHE A 167 -9.94 5.40 15.05
N VAL A 168 -8.93 4.73 15.63
CA VAL A 168 -8.95 3.29 15.97
C VAL A 168 -9.63 2.99 17.30
N LYS A 169 -9.55 3.88 18.30
CA LYS A 169 -10.17 3.68 19.62
C LYS A 169 -11.69 3.56 19.58
N GLN A 170 -12.30 3.88 18.44
CA GLN A 170 -13.73 3.74 18.17
C GLN A 170 -14.12 2.30 17.83
N MET A 171 -13.14 1.42 17.66
CA MET A 171 -13.32 -0.01 17.44
C MET A 171 -13.26 -0.74 18.78
N GLU A 172 -14.17 -1.69 19.01
CA GLU A 172 -14.21 -2.47 20.25
C GLU A 172 -13.47 -3.81 20.12
N ILE A 173 -13.71 -4.53 19.03
CA ILE A 173 -13.14 -5.86 18.74
C ILE A 173 -12.59 -5.85 17.33
N TYR A 174 -11.40 -6.43 17.15
CA TYR A 174 -10.80 -6.60 15.83
C TYR A 174 -11.11 -7.99 15.25
N PRO A 175 -11.47 -8.11 13.97
CA PRO A 175 -11.79 -9.39 13.35
C PRO A 175 -10.54 -10.28 13.14
N GLY A 176 -10.76 -11.59 13.06
CA GLY A 176 -9.71 -12.56 12.72
C GLY A 176 -8.78 -12.90 13.89
N SER A 177 -7.49 -13.07 13.60
CA SER A 177 -6.46 -13.52 14.56
C SER A 177 -5.71 -12.37 15.25
N HIS A 178 -5.99 -11.12 14.86
CA HIS A 178 -5.32 -9.94 15.41
C HIS A 178 -6.09 -9.35 16.58
N THR A 179 -5.37 -8.82 17.55
CA THR A 179 -5.94 -7.93 18.58
C THR A 179 -6.10 -6.52 18.01
N LEU A 180 -6.90 -5.68 18.66
CA LEU A 180 -7.01 -4.27 18.24
C LEU A 180 -5.64 -3.58 18.26
N PHE A 181 -4.85 -3.84 19.30
CA PHE A 181 -3.50 -3.29 19.40
C PHE A 181 -2.56 -3.84 18.32
N SER A 182 -2.60 -5.15 18.00
CA SER A 182 -1.72 -5.70 16.97
C SER A 182 -2.07 -5.19 15.58
N ALA A 183 -3.37 -5.06 15.28
CA ALA A 183 -3.82 -4.44 14.04
C ALA A 183 -3.43 -2.97 13.96
N PHE A 184 -3.54 -2.21 15.06
CA PHE A 184 -3.13 -0.82 15.14
C PHE A 184 -1.66 -0.62 14.76
N TRP A 185 -0.72 -1.28 15.46
CA TRP A 185 0.69 -1.02 15.22
C TRP A 185 1.19 -1.61 13.90
N GLN A 186 0.62 -2.73 13.43
CA GLN A 186 0.96 -3.28 12.11
C GLN A 186 0.46 -2.36 10.99
N THR A 187 -0.73 -1.78 11.13
CA THR A 187 -1.26 -0.79 10.17
C THR A 187 -0.39 0.46 10.12
N LEU A 188 0.10 0.95 11.26
CA LEU A 188 1.01 2.11 11.30
C LEU A 188 2.23 1.94 10.37
N VAL A 189 2.72 0.72 10.20
CA VAL A 189 3.91 0.40 9.37
C VAL A 189 3.57 -0.42 8.13
N ALA A 190 2.28 -0.61 7.82
CA ALA A 190 1.78 -1.54 6.82
C ALA A 190 2.43 -2.94 6.90
N GLY A 191 2.77 -3.45 8.08
CA GLY A 191 3.43 -4.75 8.24
C GLY A 191 4.86 -4.85 7.69
N LYS A 192 5.55 -3.73 7.40
CA LYS A 192 6.92 -3.71 6.85
C LYS A 192 7.96 -3.13 7.82
N ASP A 193 9.22 -3.47 7.60
CA ASP A 193 10.37 -2.77 8.19
C ASP A 193 10.60 -1.38 7.55
N GLY A 194 11.52 -0.58 8.10
CA GLY A 194 11.74 0.79 7.62
C GLY A 194 12.33 0.85 6.21
N LEU A 195 13.04 -0.19 5.77
CA LEU A 195 13.52 -0.32 4.39
C LEU A 195 12.43 -0.79 3.43
N GLY A 196 11.29 -1.26 3.93
CA GLY A 196 10.19 -1.80 3.12
C GLY A 196 10.54 -3.11 2.42
N ARG A 197 11.54 -3.86 2.91
CA ARG A 197 12.08 -5.08 2.29
C ARG A 197 11.71 -6.35 3.03
N LEU A 198 11.44 -6.26 4.33
CA LEU A 198 11.09 -7.40 5.18
C LEU A 198 9.80 -7.12 5.94
N LYS A 199 9.20 -8.18 6.50
CA LYS A 199 8.10 -8.04 7.46
C LYS A 199 8.58 -7.25 8.68
N CYS A 200 7.69 -6.44 9.24
CA CYS A 200 7.98 -5.70 10.47
C CYS A 200 8.37 -6.67 11.61
N PRO A 201 9.40 -6.34 12.41
CA PRO A 201 9.76 -7.15 13.57
C PRO A 201 8.80 -6.93 14.74
N GLU A 202 8.55 -7.97 15.54
CA GLU A 202 7.72 -7.88 16.77
C GLU A 202 8.22 -6.84 17.79
N THR A 203 9.50 -6.46 17.72
CA THR A 203 10.06 -5.39 18.55
C THR A 203 9.42 -4.02 18.30
N PHE A 204 8.74 -3.83 17.16
CA PHE A 204 7.96 -2.62 16.89
C PHE A 204 6.78 -2.48 17.85
N ALA A 205 6.17 -3.57 18.31
CA ALA A 205 5.08 -3.52 19.28
C ALA A 205 5.50 -2.85 20.59
N GLU A 206 6.74 -3.07 21.05
CA GLU A 206 7.28 -2.43 22.26
C GLU A 206 7.42 -0.91 22.08
N ILE A 207 7.90 -0.46 20.91
CA ILE A 207 8.04 0.96 20.58
C ILE A 207 6.67 1.62 20.42
N ALA A 208 5.77 0.99 19.69
CA ALA A 208 4.39 1.47 19.49
C ALA A 208 3.67 1.62 20.82
N SER A 209 3.74 0.61 21.70
CA SER A 209 3.16 0.62 23.04
C SER A 209 3.70 1.78 23.88
N LEU A 210 5.03 1.93 23.95
CA LEU A 210 5.66 3.02 24.71
C LEU A 210 5.27 4.40 24.19
N LEU A 211 5.32 4.62 22.88
CA LEU A 211 5.02 5.93 22.29
C LEU A 211 3.54 6.25 22.40
N LEU A 212 2.66 5.26 22.25
CA LEU A 212 1.22 5.46 22.35
C LEU A 212 0.85 5.93 23.75
N ASP A 213 1.28 5.21 24.80
CA ASP A 213 1.00 5.58 26.19
C ASP A 213 1.61 6.93 26.56
N ALA A 214 2.82 7.22 26.07
CA ALA A 214 3.45 8.51 26.30
C ALA A 214 2.74 9.67 25.56
N SER A 215 2.08 9.39 24.43
CA SER A 215 1.38 10.41 23.65
C SER A 215 -0.02 10.68 24.19
N THR A 216 -0.74 9.64 24.62
CA THR A 216 -2.12 9.75 25.15
C THR A 216 -2.14 10.12 26.63
N GLY A 217 -1.08 9.79 27.38
CA GLY A 217 -1.06 9.86 28.84
C GLY A 217 -1.85 8.74 29.53
N LEU A 218 -2.23 7.68 28.80
CA LEU A 218 -2.99 6.53 29.30
C LEU A 218 -2.11 5.27 29.31
N GLU A 219 -2.32 4.35 30.26
CA GLU A 219 -1.63 3.05 30.33
C GLU A 219 -2.64 1.99 30.84
N PRO A 220 -3.26 1.17 29.97
CA PRO A 220 -3.10 1.11 28.51
C PRO A 220 -3.90 2.17 27.74
N SER A 221 -3.41 2.52 26.54
CA SER A 221 -4.09 3.44 25.62
C SER A 221 -5.12 2.77 24.71
N LEU A 222 -4.95 1.47 24.43
CA LEU A 222 -5.86 0.64 23.64
C LEU A 222 -6.13 -0.69 24.35
N SER A 223 -7.25 -1.34 24.02
CA SER A 223 -7.54 -2.70 24.48
C SER A 223 -6.46 -3.67 23.98
N GLU A 224 -6.14 -4.65 24.83
CA GLU A 224 -5.19 -5.74 24.51
C GLU A 224 -3.77 -5.26 24.13
N GLN A 225 -3.40 -4.06 24.57
CA GLN A 225 -2.06 -3.53 24.40
C GLN A 225 -1.01 -4.42 25.09
N THR A 226 0.05 -4.76 24.35
CA THR A 226 1.08 -5.66 24.82
C THR A 226 2.25 -4.90 25.44
N TYR A 227 2.85 -5.52 26.47
CA TYR A 227 3.96 -4.97 27.21
C TYR A 227 5.02 -6.05 27.45
N THR A 228 6.25 -5.78 27.02
CA THR A 228 7.38 -6.69 27.24
C THR A 228 7.70 -6.82 28.72
N PRO A 229 8.39 -7.90 29.16
CA PRO A 229 8.89 -8.00 30.54
C PRO A 229 9.74 -6.81 30.98
N ARG A 230 10.42 -6.15 30.02
CA ARG A 230 11.21 -4.95 30.27
C ARG A 230 10.33 -3.74 30.57
N GLN A 231 9.25 -3.52 29.82
CA GLN A 231 8.33 -2.40 30.06
C GLN A 231 7.60 -2.47 31.40
N LYS A 232 7.39 -3.68 31.94
CA LYS A 232 6.76 -3.92 33.24
C LYS A 232 7.68 -3.68 34.44
N ARG A 233 8.98 -3.42 34.22
CA ARG A 233 9.93 -3.15 35.32
C ARG A 233 9.68 -1.78 35.94
N PRO A 234 10.04 -1.57 37.22
CA PRO A 234 9.95 -0.25 37.85
C PRO A 234 10.80 0.81 37.10
N PRO A 235 10.35 2.09 37.07
CA PRO A 235 11.14 3.20 36.52
C PRO A 235 12.57 3.24 37.09
N GLY A 236 13.55 3.55 36.25
CA GLY A 236 14.97 3.53 36.62
C GLY A 236 15.58 2.14 36.89
N ARG A 237 14.79 1.07 36.98
CA ARG A 237 15.27 -0.32 37.20
C ARG A 237 15.26 -1.15 35.91
N GLY A 238 15.74 -0.54 34.83
CA GLY A 238 15.83 -1.18 33.51
C GLY A 238 14.50 -1.26 32.76
N ARG A 239 13.50 -0.45 33.12
CA ARG A 239 12.32 -0.17 32.28
C ARG A 239 12.78 0.48 30.96
N LEU A 240 12.07 0.21 29.87
CA LEU A 240 12.25 0.99 28.64
C LEU A 240 11.60 2.36 28.85
N GLU A 241 12.39 3.42 28.67
CA GLU A 241 11.96 4.81 28.81
C GLU A 241 12.27 5.58 27.52
N LEU A 242 11.55 6.68 27.27
CA LEU A 242 11.72 7.51 26.07
C LEU A 242 13.17 7.97 25.87
N SER A 243 13.88 8.26 26.96
CA SER A 243 15.30 8.65 26.95
C SER A 243 16.22 7.59 26.32
N LYS A 244 15.77 6.33 26.22
CA LYS A 244 16.50 5.21 25.60
C LYS A 244 16.22 5.08 24.10
N LEU A 245 15.29 5.85 23.55
CA LEU A 245 14.98 5.89 22.11
C LEU A 245 15.91 6.82 21.33
N GLU A 246 16.74 7.60 22.03
CA GLU A 246 17.86 8.29 21.38
C GLU A 246 18.86 7.27 20.81
N LYS A 247 19.17 7.36 19.52
CA LYS A 247 20.08 6.42 18.86
C LYS A 247 21.51 6.64 19.32
N ARG A 248 21.98 5.75 20.21
CA ARG A 248 23.34 5.80 20.76
C ARG A 248 24.26 4.68 20.25
N LYS A 249 23.70 3.51 19.91
CA LYS A 249 24.45 2.30 19.48
C LYS A 249 23.61 1.46 18.49
N SER A 250 24.28 0.58 17.74
CA SER A 250 23.59 -0.45 16.93
C SER A 250 22.89 -1.49 17.83
N LYS A 251 21.80 -2.08 17.32
CA LYS A 251 20.87 -3.00 17.97
C LYS A 251 20.28 -2.43 19.26
N SER A 252 20.10 -1.10 19.30
CA SER A 252 19.51 -0.39 20.44
C SER A 252 18.02 -0.09 20.21
N PRO A 253 17.24 0.18 21.26
CA PRO A 253 15.86 0.64 21.12
C PRO A 253 15.72 1.88 20.23
N GLY A 254 16.72 2.77 20.20
CA GLY A 254 16.72 3.92 19.31
C GLY A 254 16.90 3.58 17.83
N GLU A 255 17.58 2.48 17.49
CA GLU A 255 17.60 1.98 16.10
C GLU A 255 16.25 1.38 15.70
N VAL A 256 15.63 0.60 16.59
CA VAL A 256 14.28 0.07 16.38
C VAL A 256 13.26 1.20 16.23
N PHE A 257 13.38 2.28 17.01
CA PHE A 257 12.55 3.47 16.87
C PHE A 257 12.74 4.16 15.52
N GLN A 258 13.98 4.38 15.06
CA GLN A 258 14.21 4.99 13.74
C GLN A 258 13.66 4.14 12.60
N ASP A 259 13.78 2.82 12.70
CA ASP A 259 13.24 1.89 11.72
C ASP A 259 11.70 1.94 11.72
N PHE A 260 11.08 1.91 12.90
CA PHE A 260 9.64 2.08 13.08
C PHE A 260 9.12 3.42 12.54
N GLN A 261 9.81 4.53 12.84
CA GLN A 261 9.48 5.87 12.35
C GLN A 261 9.56 5.93 10.81
N THR A 262 10.61 5.34 10.22
CA THR A 262 10.77 5.30 8.76
C THR A 262 9.66 4.47 8.11
N ALA A 263 9.37 3.30 8.67
CA ALA A 263 8.29 2.43 8.19
C ALA A 263 6.93 3.15 8.26
N MET A 264 6.67 3.86 9.38
CA MET A 264 5.43 4.60 9.57
C MET A 264 5.27 5.75 8.57
N LYS A 265 6.34 6.51 8.33
CA LYS A 265 6.36 7.57 7.32
C LYS A 265 6.00 7.02 5.94
N ASN A 266 6.62 5.91 5.54
CA ASN A 266 6.39 5.30 4.24
C ASN A 266 4.97 4.72 4.10
N ALA A 267 4.43 4.14 5.17
CA ALA A 267 3.10 3.55 5.18
C ALA A 267 1.99 4.62 5.12
N LEU A 268 2.06 5.65 5.96
CA LEU A 268 0.97 6.62 6.10
C LEU A 268 0.96 7.72 5.03
N LYS A 269 2.11 8.08 4.45
CA LYS A 269 2.23 9.25 3.58
C LYS A 269 1.27 9.20 2.40
N ASN A 270 0.50 10.29 2.24
CA ASN A 270 -0.54 10.49 1.23
C ASN A 270 -1.60 9.38 1.18
N ARG A 271 -1.92 8.81 2.33
CA ARG A 271 -2.99 7.81 2.50
C ARG A 271 -4.01 8.25 3.53
N LYS A 272 -5.17 7.60 3.49
CA LYS A 272 -6.20 7.63 4.52
C LYS A 272 -6.16 6.32 5.31
N LEU A 273 -6.51 6.39 6.59
CA LEU A 273 -6.99 5.20 7.30
C LEU A 273 -8.42 4.91 6.88
N ALA A 274 -8.78 3.63 6.86
CA ALA A 274 -10.16 3.22 6.69
C ALA A 274 -10.54 2.07 7.61
N ILE A 275 -11.84 2.00 7.93
CA ILE A 275 -12.46 0.82 8.51
C ILE A 275 -13.40 0.23 7.47
N THR A 276 -13.29 -1.07 7.22
CA THR A 276 -14.18 -1.81 6.32
C THR A 276 -15.45 -2.27 7.04
N LYS A 277 -16.47 -2.70 6.30
CA LYS A 277 -17.78 -3.08 6.85
C LYS A 277 -17.66 -4.22 7.88
N ASN A 278 -16.75 -5.16 7.66
CA ASN A 278 -16.48 -6.25 8.60
C ASN A 278 -15.44 -5.89 9.68
N GLY A 279 -15.11 -4.61 9.84
CA GLY A 279 -14.29 -4.11 10.95
C GLY A 279 -12.78 -4.21 10.75
N HIS A 280 -12.28 -4.38 9.52
CA HIS A 280 -10.83 -4.42 9.27
C HIS A 280 -10.27 -3.00 9.15
N LEU A 281 -9.08 -2.78 9.72
CA LEU A 281 -8.33 -1.54 9.63
C LEU A 281 -7.35 -1.61 8.45
N GLY A 282 -7.24 -0.51 7.71
CA GLY A 282 -6.30 -0.46 6.59
C GLY A 282 -5.87 0.94 6.17
N LEU A 283 -4.96 0.97 5.20
CA LEU A 283 -4.43 2.17 4.55
C LEU A 283 -4.82 2.19 3.08
N PHE A 284 -5.36 3.32 2.67
CA PHE A 284 -6.04 3.48 1.39
C PHE A 284 -5.53 4.73 0.64
N PRO A 285 -5.55 4.73 -0.70
CA PRO A 285 -5.20 5.92 -1.49
C PRO A 285 -5.98 7.17 -1.05
N ALA A 286 -5.37 8.35 -1.16
CA ALA A 286 -5.97 9.62 -0.72
C ALA A 286 -7.38 9.90 -1.30
N TYR A 287 -7.63 9.44 -2.52
CA TYR A 287 -8.87 9.63 -3.28
C TYR A 287 -9.90 8.51 -3.06
N THR A 288 -9.70 7.63 -2.08
CA THR A 288 -10.69 6.65 -1.63
C THR A 288 -11.91 7.34 -1.00
N GLU A 289 -13.09 6.78 -1.26
CA GLU A 289 -14.40 7.24 -0.79
C GLU A 289 -15.15 6.13 -0.03
N ILE A 290 -16.09 6.53 0.83
CA ILE A 290 -16.98 5.59 1.50
C ILE A 290 -17.82 4.88 0.44
N GLY A 291 -17.91 3.56 0.52
CA GLY A 291 -18.58 2.71 -0.48
C GLY A 291 -17.64 2.09 -1.51
N ASP A 292 -16.37 2.52 -1.58
CA ASP A 292 -15.37 1.83 -2.39
C ASP A 292 -15.15 0.40 -1.89
N SER A 293 -14.93 -0.53 -2.81
CA SER A 293 -14.79 -1.96 -2.54
C SER A 293 -13.33 -2.38 -2.47
N VAL A 294 -13.00 -3.36 -1.64
CA VAL A 294 -11.69 -4.00 -1.57
C VAL A 294 -11.75 -5.32 -2.32
N TYR A 295 -10.86 -5.48 -3.28
CA TYR A 295 -10.71 -6.70 -4.07
C TYR A 295 -9.28 -7.22 -3.99
N VAL A 296 -9.11 -8.53 -4.09
CA VAL A 296 -7.81 -9.15 -4.33
C VAL A 296 -7.86 -9.79 -5.70
N PHE A 297 -6.92 -9.41 -6.57
CA PHE A 297 -6.81 -9.96 -7.92
C PHE A 297 -5.99 -11.25 -7.94
N ASP A 298 -6.26 -12.05 -8.96
CA ASP A 298 -5.55 -13.28 -9.27
C ASP A 298 -4.05 -13.02 -9.42
N GLY A 299 -3.21 -13.75 -8.68
CA GLY A 299 -1.75 -13.56 -8.68
C GLY A 299 -1.25 -12.28 -8.01
N CYS A 300 -2.11 -11.37 -7.55
CA CYS A 300 -1.68 -10.11 -6.94
C CYS A 300 -1.36 -10.24 -5.44
N ASN A 301 -0.19 -9.72 -5.05
CA ASN A 301 0.31 -9.84 -3.68
C ASN A 301 -0.35 -8.86 -2.69
N VAL A 302 -1.08 -7.85 -3.18
CA VAL A 302 -1.77 -6.84 -2.37
C VAL A 302 -3.24 -6.69 -2.80
N PRO A 303 -4.12 -6.24 -1.89
CA PRO A 303 -5.48 -5.87 -2.23
C PRO A 303 -5.53 -4.51 -2.96
N PHE A 304 -6.58 -4.31 -3.73
CA PHE A 304 -6.87 -3.09 -4.47
C PHE A 304 -8.24 -2.53 -4.11
N THR A 305 -8.30 -1.22 -4.04
CA THR A 305 -9.53 -0.46 -3.86
C THR A 305 -10.14 -0.19 -5.24
N LEU A 306 -11.42 -0.53 -5.40
CA LEU A 306 -12.20 -0.39 -6.62
C LEU A 306 -13.44 0.45 -6.37
N ARG A 307 -13.71 1.39 -7.28
CA ARG A 307 -14.95 2.17 -7.31
C ARG A 307 -15.90 1.61 -8.35
N LYS A 308 -17.10 1.24 -7.93
CA LYS A 308 -18.13 0.72 -8.83
C LYS A 308 -18.58 1.81 -9.81
N VAL A 309 -18.58 1.49 -11.10
CA VAL A 309 -19.20 2.32 -12.14
C VAL A 309 -20.55 1.73 -12.51
N GLU A 310 -20.57 0.43 -12.82
CA GLU A 310 -21.77 -0.35 -13.05
C GLU A 310 -21.53 -1.82 -12.65
N GLU A 311 -22.49 -2.70 -12.87
CA GLU A 311 -22.33 -4.11 -12.50
C GLU A 311 -21.17 -4.74 -13.28
N GLY A 312 -20.19 -5.30 -12.57
CA GLY A 312 -19.00 -5.91 -13.18
C GLY A 312 -17.92 -4.94 -13.68
N ARG A 313 -18.18 -3.62 -13.71
CA ARG A 313 -17.25 -2.59 -14.21
C ARG A 313 -16.85 -1.59 -13.13
N PHE A 314 -15.54 -1.39 -12.99
CA PHE A 314 -14.95 -0.67 -11.89
C PHE A 314 -13.85 0.28 -12.35
N ARG A 315 -13.70 1.41 -11.68
CA ARG A 315 -12.47 2.19 -11.71
C ARG A 315 -11.52 1.66 -10.64
N LEU A 316 -10.27 1.42 -11.00
CA LEU A 316 -9.20 1.23 -10.05
C LEU A 316 -8.96 2.53 -9.29
N VAL A 317 -9.08 2.48 -7.97
CA VAL A 317 -8.62 3.55 -7.10
C VAL A 317 -7.12 3.32 -6.88
N GLY A 318 -6.72 2.21 -6.30
CA GLY A 318 -5.29 1.87 -6.19
C GLY A 318 -5.05 0.75 -5.21
N GLU A 319 -3.78 0.41 -5.00
CA GLU A 319 -3.43 -0.59 -3.99
C GLU A 319 -3.74 -0.09 -2.58
N CYS A 320 -4.10 -1.01 -1.70
CA CYS A 320 -4.36 -0.74 -0.30
C CYS A 320 -3.65 -1.76 0.58
N TYR A 321 -3.56 -1.45 1.87
CA TYR A 321 -3.13 -2.39 2.91
C TYR A 321 -4.33 -2.61 3.83
N VAL A 322 -4.64 -3.86 4.15
CA VAL A 322 -5.70 -4.19 5.10
C VAL A 322 -5.17 -5.24 6.07
N CYS A 323 -5.09 -4.90 7.35
CA CYS A 323 -4.52 -5.81 8.34
C CYS A 323 -5.43 -7.04 8.51
N GLY A 324 -4.84 -8.24 8.44
CA GLY A 324 -5.54 -9.52 8.53
C GLY A 324 -5.90 -10.18 7.19
N ILE A 325 -5.51 -9.60 6.05
CA ILE A 325 -5.67 -10.27 4.72
C ILE A 325 -4.39 -10.30 3.88
N MET A 326 -3.31 -9.68 4.36
CA MET A 326 -2.10 -9.47 3.56
C MET A 326 -1.28 -10.75 3.36
N ASP A 327 -1.61 -11.84 4.06
CA ASP A 327 -0.98 -13.15 3.98
C ASP A 327 -1.95 -14.24 3.47
N GLY A 328 -3.09 -13.83 2.88
CA GLY A 328 -4.08 -14.73 2.28
C GLY A 328 -5.01 -15.39 3.29
N GLU A 329 -5.12 -14.85 4.50
CA GLU A 329 -5.89 -15.40 5.63
C GLU A 329 -7.39 -15.53 5.34
N THR A 330 -7.90 -14.74 4.40
CA THR A 330 -9.33 -14.71 4.03
C THR A 330 -9.65 -15.49 2.76
N VAL A 331 -8.66 -16.18 2.19
CA VAL A 331 -8.84 -17.02 1.02
C VAL A 331 -9.24 -18.43 1.47
N GLU A 332 -10.55 -18.63 1.64
CA GLU A 332 -11.12 -19.93 1.99
C GLU A 332 -11.06 -20.95 0.83
N PRO A 333 -11.16 -22.27 1.12
CA PRO A 333 -11.14 -23.32 0.11
C PRO A 333 -12.24 -23.22 -0.96
N ASP A 334 -13.34 -22.52 -0.69
CA ASP A 334 -14.46 -22.29 -1.60
C ASP A 334 -14.46 -20.90 -2.23
N THR A 335 -13.55 -19.99 -1.84
CA THR A 335 -13.41 -18.68 -2.48
C THR A 335 -13.21 -18.85 -3.99
N CYS A 336 -14.04 -18.23 -4.81
CA CYS A 336 -13.92 -18.26 -6.26
C CYS A 336 -13.61 -16.87 -6.83
N LEU A 337 -12.72 -16.83 -7.81
CA LEU A 337 -12.45 -15.63 -8.58
C LEU A 337 -13.62 -15.35 -9.53
N LYS A 338 -13.96 -14.07 -9.66
CA LYS A 338 -14.97 -13.56 -10.59
C LYS A 338 -14.30 -12.67 -11.63
N ASP A 339 -14.87 -12.64 -12.83
CA ASP A 339 -14.45 -11.72 -13.88
C ASP A 339 -14.88 -10.30 -13.54
N LEU A 340 -13.98 -9.35 -13.76
CA LEU A 340 -14.12 -7.94 -13.47
C LEU A 340 -13.53 -7.15 -14.63
N VAL A 341 -14.10 -5.98 -14.91
CA VAL A 341 -13.59 -5.08 -15.94
C VAL A 341 -13.15 -3.78 -15.30
N LEU A 342 -11.88 -3.43 -15.47
CA LEU A 342 -11.32 -2.14 -15.07
C LEU A 342 -11.41 -1.15 -16.23
N VAL A 343 -11.92 0.06 -15.95
CA VAL A 343 -12.20 1.11 -16.96
C VAL A 343 -11.44 2.41 -16.75
#